data_AF-A0A2W6AXE0-F1
#
_entry.id   AF-A0A2W6AXE0-F1
#
_cell.length_a   1.000
_cell.length_b   1.000
_cell.length_c   1.000
_cell.angle_alpha   90.00
_cell.angle_beta   90.00
_cell.angle_gamma   90.00
#
_symmetry.space_group_name_H-M   'P 1'
#
loop_
_entity.id
_entity.type
_entity.pdbx_description
1 polymer ?
#
loop_
_entity_poly.entity_id
_entity_poly.type
_entity_poly.pdbx_seq_one_letter_code
_entity_poly.pdbx_strand_id
1 'polypeptide(L)'
;MSKRAAAALREASRRSGRSQQDLLREAVDRFLGLTPDEHSRDRAIAAGLVRPSTPFRDVTPSITLAPGMTTRDLLDREDGR
;
A
#
# COMPACT_ATOMS: atom_id res chain seq x y z
N MET A 1 6.43 15.48 23.56
CA MET A 1 5.81 16.35 22.52
C MET A 1 6.49 17.71 22.53
N SER A 2 6.97 18.21 21.38
CA SER A 2 7.56 19.55 21.30
C SER A 2 6.48 20.64 21.40
N LYS A 3 6.84 21.84 21.85
CA LYS A 3 5.90 22.98 21.95
C LYS A 3 5.23 23.31 20.61
N ARG A 4 6.00 23.22 19.51
CA ARG A 4 5.50 23.40 18.14
C ARG A 4 4.48 22.33 17.75
N ALA A 5 4.75 21.06 18.05
CA ALA A 5 3.83 19.96 17.76
C ALA A 5 2.51 20.10 18.54
N ALA A 6 2.58 20.50 19.82
CA ALA A 6 1.38 20.74 20.62
C ALA A 6 0.53 21.90 20.10
N ALA A 7 1.16 23.00 19.64
CA ALA A 7 0.45 24.12 19.02
C ALA A 7 -0.23 23.71 17.71
N ALA A 8 0.47 22.97 16.85
CA ALA A 8 -0.08 22.46 15.59
C ALA A 8 -1.26 21.51 15.82
N LEU A 9 -1.18 20.63 16.84
CA LEU A 9 -2.25 19.69 17.16
C LEU A 9 -3.50 20.39 17.70
N ARG A 10 -3.33 21.41 18.57
CA ARG A 10 -4.44 22.25 19.04
C ARG A 10 -5.16 22.94 17.89
N GLU A 11 -4.40 23.51 16.97
CA GLU A 11 -4.97 24.18 15.79
C GLU A 11 -5.69 23.20 14.86
N ALA A 12 -5.12 22.01 14.65
CA ALA A 12 -5.79 20.96 13.88
C ALA A 12 -7.11 20.50 14.52
N SER A 13 -7.14 20.36 15.84
CA SER A 13 -8.37 20.04 16.60
C SER A 13 -9.43 21.14 16.44
N ARG A 14 -9.04 22.41 16.55
CA ARG A 14 -9.95 23.54 16.33
C ARG A 14 -10.53 23.57 14.92
N ARG A 15 -9.70 23.35 13.88
CA ARG A 15 -10.14 23.37 12.48
C ARG A 15 -11.05 22.19 12.11
N SER A 16 -10.77 21.02 12.66
CA SER A 16 -11.51 19.79 12.32
C SER A 16 -12.73 19.54 13.22
N GLY A 17 -12.83 20.24 14.36
CA GLY A 17 -13.84 19.97 15.39
C GLY A 17 -13.63 18.64 16.14
N ARG A 18 -12.52 17.95 15.90
CA ARG A 18 -12.21 16.63 16.50
C ARG A 18 -11.34 16.78 17.73
N SER A 19 -11.41 15.82 18.65
CA SER A 19 -10.54 15.82 19.81
C SER A 19 -9.07 15.62 19.40
N GLN A 20 -8.14 16.17 20.17
CA GLN A 20 -6.70 15.97 19.94
C GLN A 20 -6.30 14.49 20.01
N GLN A 21 -6.98 13.71 20.87
CA GLN A 21 -6.75 12.27 21.01
C GLN A 21 -7.18 11.51 19.75
N ASP A 22 -8.30 11.90 19.11
CA ASP A 22 -8.74 11.26 17.88
C ASP A 22 -7.81 11.55 16.71
N LEU A 23 -7.28 12.78 16.64
CA LEU A 23 -6.28 13.16 15.65
C LEU A 23 -4.96 12.41 15.86
N LEU A 24 -4.55 12.22 17.12
CA LEU A 24 -3.37 11.43 17.46
C LEU A 24 -3.56 9.95 17.11
N ARG A 25 -4.72 9.38 17.46
CA ARG A 25 -5.04 7.98 17.16
C ARG A 25 -4.99 7.73 15.65
N GLU A 26 -5.67 8.55 14.86
CA GLU A 26 -5.64 8.43 13.39
C GLU A 26 -4.23 8.63 12.82
N ALA A 27 -3.47 9.60 13.32
CA ALA A 27 -2.11 9.84 12.83
C ALA A 27 -1.18 8.67 13.13
N VAL A 28 -1.32 8.05 14.32
CA VAL A 28 -0.57 6.85 14.72
C VAL A 28 -1.02 5.65 13.89
N ASP A 29 -2.33 5.44 13.72
CA ASP A 29 -2.86 4.34 12.92
C ASP A 29 -2.37 4.43 11.47
N ARG A 30 -2.38 5.63 10.88
CA ARG A 30 -1.84 5.87 9.54
C ARG A 30 -0.33 5.65 9.48
N PHE A 31 0.42 6.18 10.45
CA PHE A 31 1.88 6.04 10.50
C PHE A 31 2.31 4.58 10.65
N LEU A 32 1.57 3.79 11.43
CA LEU A 32 1.80 2.37 11.64
C LEU A 32 1.17 1.48 10.55
N GLY A 33 0.49 2.05 9.56
CA GLY A 33 -0.18 1.30 8.49
C GLY A 33 -1.35 0.44 8.98
N LEU A 34 -1.94 0.78 10.13
CA LEU A 34 -3.09 0.09 10.73
C LEU A 34 -4.42 0.53 10.13
N THR A 35 -4.45 1.66 9.43
CA THR A 35 -5.59 2.00 8.56
C THR A 35 -5.57 1.11 7.33
N PRO A 36 -6.70 0.48 6.95
CA PRO A 36 -6.77 -0.31 5.74
C PRO A 36 -6.38 0.56 4.54
N ASP A 37 -5.22 0.23 3.96
CA ASP A 37 -4.65 0.87 2.77
C ASP A 37 -5.46 0.53 1.49
N GLU A 38 -6.66 -0.05 1.66
CA GLU A 38 -7.70 -0.19 0.64
C GLU A 38 -7.84 1.10 -0.17
N HIS A 39 -7.79 2.26 0.49
CA HIS A 39 -7.91 3.56 -0.17
C HIS A 39 -6.81 3.84 -1.20
N SER A 40 -5.59 3.35 -1.02
CA SER A 40 -4.48 3.62 -1.96
C SER A 40 -4.61 2.76 -3.22
N ARG A 41 -4.91 1.48 -3.04
CA ARG A 41 -5.16 0.55 -4.15
C ARG A 41 -6.44 0.92 -4.91
N ASP A 42 -7.51 1.22 -4.19
CA ASP A 42 -8.80 1.59 -4.79
C ASP A 42 -8.73 2.92 -5.54
N ARG A 43 -7.97 3.90 -5.04
CA ARG A 43 -7.67 5.14 -5.78
C ARG A 43 -6.88 4.86 -7.05
N ALA A 44 -5.90 3.95 -7.01
CA ALA A 44 -5.12 3.58 -8.18
C ALA A 44 -5.97 2.83 -9.22
N ILE A 45 -6.92 2.00 -8.77
CA ILE A 45 -7.92 1.35 -9.63
C ILE A 45 -8.85 2.41 -10.26
N ALA A 46 -9.40 3.31 -9.45
CA ALA A 46 -10.28 4.38 -9.92
C ALA A 46 -9.58 5.35 -10.89
N ALA A 47 -8.28 5.60 -10.70
CA ALA A 47 -7.45 6.38 -11.60
C ALA A 47 -7.00 5.61 -12.85
N GLY A 48 -7.36 4.33 -13.00
CA GLY A 48 -6.95 3.48 -14.12
C GLY A 48 -5.47 3.13 -14.16
N LEU A 49 -4.73 3.40 -13.08
CA LEU A 49 -3.28 3.14 -12.98
C LEU A 49 -2.99 1.64 -12.78
N VAL A 50 -3.89 0.92 -12.13
CA VAL A 50 -3.81 -0.53 -11.94
C VAL A 50 -5.16 -1.18 -12.19
N ARG A 51 -5.15 -2.43 -12.65
CA ARG A 51 -6.39 -3.20 -12.82
C ARG A 51 -6.81 -3.84 -11.48
N PRO A 52 -8.13 -4.00 -11.24
CA PRO A 52 -8.61 -4.82 -10.15
C PRO A 52 -8.05 -6.24 -10.24
N SER A 53 -7.82 -6.89 -9.10
CA SER A 53 -7.44 -8.31 -9.11
C SER A 53 -8.57 -9.14 -9.71
N THR A 54 -8.22 -10.03 -10.63
CA THR A 54 -9.10 -11.12 -11.02
C THR A 54 -9.07 -12.22 -9.97
N PRO A 55 -10.17 -12.97 -9.79
CA PRO A 55 -10.15 -14.19 -8.98
C PRO A 55 -9.01 -15.12 -9.43
N PHE A 56 -8.37 -15.77 -8.47
CA PHE A 56 -7.38 -16.81 -8.78
C PHE A 56 -8.04 -17.89 -9.65
N ARG A 57 -7.32 -18.32 -10.68
CA ARG A 57 -7.72 -19.43 -11.55
C ARG A 57 -6.53 -20.36 -11.68
N ASP A 58 -6.78 -21.66 -11.57
CA ASP A 58 -5.78 -22.65 -11.92
C ASP A 58 -5.39 -22.50 -13.39
N VAL A 59 -4.08 -22.45 -13.64
CA VAL A 59 -3.55 -22.33 -15.00
C VAL A 59 -3.41 -23.72 -15.59
N THR A 60 -4.21 -24.00 -16.62
CA THR A 60 -4.11 -25.22 -17.43
C THR A 60 -3.93 -24.88 -18.91
N PRO A 61 -2.92 -25.45 -19.58
CA PRO A 61 -1.90 -26.38 -19.07
C PRO A 61 -0.78 -25.66 -18.29
N SER A 62 -0.11 -26.38 -17.39
CA SER A 62 1.13 -25.93 -16.77
C SER A 62 2.32 -26.14 -17.72
N ILE A 63 3.30 -25.24 -17.65
CA ILE A 63 4.58 -25.41 -18.34
C ILE A 63 5.53 -26.16 -17.39
N THR A 64 6.08 -27.28 -17.83
CA THR A 64 7.12 -28.01 -17.10
C THR A 64 8.49 -27.60 -17.61
N LEU A 65 9.40 -27.25 -16.70
CA LEU A 65 10.78 -26.96 -17.04
C LEU A 65 11.50 -28.22 -17.53
N ALA A 66 12.37 -28.08 -18.52
CA ALA A 66 13.20 -29.20 -18.96
C ALA A 66 14.15 -29.64 -17.83
N PRO A 67 14.58 -30.92 -17.81
CA PRO A 67 15.54 -31.39 -16.82
C PRO A 67 16.79 -30.50 -16.77
N GLY A 68 17.17 -30.07 -15.57
CA GLY A 68 18.34 -29.19 -15.35
C GLY A 68 18.07 -27.70 -15.54
N MET A 69 16.89 -27.29 -16.03
CA MET A 69 16.47 -25.89 -16.01
C MET A 69 15.93 -25.52 -14.63
N THR A 70 16.27 -24.32 -14.19
CA THR A 70 15.80 -23.72 -12.94
C THR A 70 14.90 -22.53 -13.25
N THR A 71 14.07 -22.13 -12.29
CA THR A 71 13.24 -20.91 -12.42
C THR A 71 14.08 -19.66 -12.68
N ARG A 72 15.35 -19.66 -12.29
CA ARG A 72 16.28 -18.56 -12.58
C ARG A 72 16.50 -18.37 -14.08
N ASP A 73 16.51 -19.45 -14.85
CA ASP A 73 16.74 -19.43 -16.30
C ASP A 73 15.54 -18.87 -17.08
N LEU A 74 14.38 -18.70 -16.43
CA LEU A 74 13.20 -18.03 -16.98
C LEU A 74 13.21 -16.51 -16.77
N LEU A 75 14.05 -16.04 -15.84
CA LEU A 75 14.14 -14.63 -15.49
C LEU A 75 15.22 -14.01 -16.37
N ASP A 76 14.95 -13.88 -17.67
CA ASP A 76 15.73 -13.01 -18.56
C ASP A 76 15.63 -11.58 -18.04
N ARG A 77 16.50 -11.24 -17.09
CA ARG A 77 16.73 -9.87 -16.68
C ARG A 77 17.86 -9.37 -17.56
N GLU A 78 17.51 -8.69 -18.65
CA GLU A 78 18.35 -7.63 -19.19
C GLU A 78 18.43 -6.52 -18.12
N ASP A 79 19.15 -6.78 -17.04
CA ASP A 79 19.64 -5.78 -16.11
C ASP A 79 20.74 -4.99 -16.83
N GLY A 80 20.34 -4.09 -17.73
CA GLY A 80 21.22 -3.06 -18.27
C GLY A 80 21.03 -2.73 -19.74
N ARG A 81 20.22 -1.69 -20.02
CA ARG A 81 20.63 -0.53 -20.84
C ARG A 81 19.92 0.73 -20.35
#